data_AF-A0A2N3WX91-F1
#
_entry.id   AF-A0A2N3WX91-F1
#
_cell.length_a   1.000
_cell.length_b   1.000
_cell.length_c   1.000
_cell.angle_alpha   90.00
_cell.angle_beta   90.00
_cell.angle_gamma   90.00
#
_symmetry.space_group_name_H-M   'P 1'
#
loop_
_entity.id
_entity.type
_entity.pdbx_description
1 polymer ?
#
loop_
_entity_poly.entity_id
_entity_poly.type
_entity_poly.pdbx_seq_one_letter_code
_entity_poly.pdbx_strand_id
1 'polypeptide(L)'
;MAHFRRWGAVYVLLLLFLGSWGAQFITQLIEYRNTQQQFGQPFQWSGYWPEFLASTFENWQSEWFQLVFQAVLLLGAKHWIFRVDAENTERIESKVDDLRNYLVPPEGRSPLPGD
;
A
#
# COMPACT_ATOMS: atom_id res chain seq x y z
N MET A 1 28.41 7.03 -13.15
CA MET A 1 27.76 5.69 -13.11
C MET A 1 27.12 5.34 -11.77
N ALA A 2 27.58 5.83 -10.61
CA ALA A 2 26.98 5.52 -9.30
C ALA A 2 25.52 5.99 -9.12
N HIS A 3 25.13 7.11 -9.74
CA HIS A 3 23.77 7.66 -9.66
C HIS A 3 22.74 6.73 -10.30
N PHE A 4 23.05 6.18 -11.48
CA PHE A 4 22.15 5.27 -12.19
C PHE A 4 21.99 3.92 -11.46
N ARG A 5 23.02 3.49 -10.72
CA ARG A 5 22.93 2.27 -9.88
C ARG A 5 22.10 2.48 -8.61
N ARG A 6 22.03 3.72 -8.11
CA ARG A 6 21.26 4.10 -6.91
C ARG A 6 19.80 4.43 -7.24
N TRP A 7 19.55 5.02 -8.41
CA TRP A 7 18.22 5.48 -8.84
C TRP A 7 17.64 4.68 -10.01
N GLY A 8 18.32 3.60 -10.43
CA GLY A 8 17.91 2.79 -11.58
C GLY A 8 16.46 2.32 -11.50
N ALA A 9 16.03 1.86 -10.32
CA ALA A 9 14.64 1.46 -10.08
C ALA A 9 13.65 2.61 -10.31
N VAL A 10 13.98 3.84 -9.90
CA VAL A 10 13.13 5.02 -10.10
C VAL A 10 13.01 5.35 -11.60
N TYR A 11 14.11 5.27 -12.34
CA TYR A 11 14.07 5.50 -13.79
C TYR A 11 13.28 4.43 -14.54
N VAL A 12 13.43 3.16 -14.15
CA VAL A 12 12.66 2.06 -14.74
C VAL A 12 11.17 2.23 -14.43
N LEU A 13 10.82 2.54 -13.19
CA LEU A 13 9.43 2.78 -12.79
C LEU A 13 8.83 4.00 -13.51
N LEU A 14 9.58 5.09 -13.63
CA LEU A 14 9.14 6.27 -14.37
C LEU A 14 8.93 5.95 -15.86
N LEU A 15 9.83 5.16 -16.46
CA LEU A 15 9.69 4.71 -17.85
C LEU A 15 8.44 3.84 -18.03
N LEU A 16 8.22 2.87 -17.15
CA LEU A 16 7.04 2.01 -17.18
C LEU A 16 5.76 2.82 -16.98
N PHE A 17 5.77 3.79 -16.06
CA PHE A 17 4.65 4.69 -15.80
C PHE A 17 4.33 5.58 -17.00
N LEU A 18 5.33 6.24 -17.58
CA LEU A 18 5.12 7.07 -18.77
C LEU A 18 4.70 6.23 -19.98
N GLY A 19 5.24 5.02 -20.11
CA GLY A 19 4.84 4.06 -21.13
C GLY A 19 3.39 3.61 -20.97
N SER A 20 2.95 3.27 -19.76
CA SER A 20 1.55 2.88 -19.50
C SER A 20 0.58 4.05 -19.66
N TRP A 21 0.94 5.24 -19.18
CA TRP A 21 0.13 6.45 -19.33
C TRP A 21 0.02 6.87 -20.81
N GLY A 22 1.11 6.75 -21.56
CA GLY A 22 1.11 6.94 -23.02
C GLY A 22 0.27 5.90 -23.76
N ALA A 23 0.30 4.64 -23.33
CA ALA A 23 -0.59 3.60 -23.87
C ALA A 23 -2.07 3.94 -23.60
N GLN A 24 -2.41 4.34 -22.38
CA GLN A 24 -3.76 4.78 -22.01
C GLN A 24 -4.23 5.96 -22.88
N PHE A 25 -3.36 6.94 -23.11
CA PHE A 25 -3.64 8.06 -23.99
C PHE A 25 -4.00 7.57 -25.40
N ILE A 26 -3.17 6.71 -26.00
CA ILE A 26 -3.40 6.20 -27.36
C ILE A 26 -4.70 5.39 -27.43
N THR A 27 -4.94 4.49 -26.47
CA THR A 27 -6.16 3.66 -26.48
C THR A 27 -7.42 4.49 -26.36
N GLN A 28 -7.46 5.46 -25.45
CA GLN A 28 -8.60 6.37 -25.32
C GLN A 28 -8.76 7.29 -26.54
N LEU A 29 -7.66 7.69 -27.18
CA LEU A 29 -7.72 8.49 -28.39
C LEU A 29 -8.37 7.73 -29.54
N ILE A 30 -8.05 6.43 -29.66
CA ILE A 30 -8.68 5.52 -30.64
C ILE A 30 -10.17 5.38 -30.33
N GLU A 31 -10.52 5.13 -29.07
CA GLU A 31 -11.92 5.00 -28.63
C GLU A 31 -12.72 6.27 -28.91
N TYR A 32 -12.21 7.43 -28.48
CA TYR A 32 -12.85 8.72 -28.72
C TYR A 32 -13.07 8.97 -30.22
N ARG A 33 -12.07 8.70 -31.07
CA ARG A 33 -12.21 8.85 -32.53
C ARG A 33 -13.28 7.93 -33.10
N ASN A 34 -13.31 6.67 -32.66
CA ASN A 34 -14.32 5.70 -33.11
C ASN A 34 -15.73 6.17 -32.71
N THR A 35 -15.89 6.67 -31.49
CA THR A 35 -17.16 7.24 -30.99
C THR A 35 -17.60 8.43 -31.84
N GLN A 36 -16.71 9.40 -32.09
CA GLN A 36 -17.05 10.56 -32.93
C GLN A 36 -17.47 10.12 -34.34
N GLN A 37 -16.76 9.16 -34.94
CA GLN A 37 -17.10 8.60 -36.26
C GLN A 37 -18.48 7.92 -36.27
N GLN A 38 -18.83 7.15 -35.23
CA GLN A 38 -20.13 6.51 -35.10
C GLN A 38 -21.28 7.52 -35.03
N PHE A 39 -21.06 8.67 -34.39
CA PHE A 39 -22.04 9.75 -34.32
C PHE A 39 -21.96 10.75 -35.49
N GLY A 40 -21.12 10.49 -36.50
CA GLY A 40 -20.92 11.39 -37.64
C GLY A 40 -20.33 12.75 -37.26
N GLN A 41 -19.68 12.86 -36.11
CA GLN A 41 -19.08 14.07 -35.58
C GLN A 41 -17.60 14.17 -35.97
N PRO A 42 -17.07 15.38 -36.24
CA PRO A 42 -15.64 15.56 -36.46
C PRO A 42 -14.87 15.41 -35.15
N PHE A 43 -13.66 14.85 -35.22
CA PHE A 43 -12.76 14.79 -34.07
C PHE A 43 -12.36 16.19 -33.59
N GLN A 44 -12.46 16.43 -32.28
CA GLN A 44 -12.05 17.69 -31.65
C GLN A 44 -11.17 17.45 -30.42
N TRP A 45 -9.98 18.06 -30.41
CA TRP A 45 -9.07 18.00 -29.25
C TRP A 45 -9.68 18.60 -27.98
N SER A 46 -10.53 19.62 -28.13
CA SER A 46 -11.24 20.27 -27.03
C SER A 46 -12.20 19.34 -26.27
N GLY A 47 -12.71 18.29 -26.92
CA GLY A 47 -13.51 17.26 -26.26
C GLY A 47 -12.67 16.15 -25.66
N TYR A 48 -11.61 15.73 -26.37
CA TYR A 48 -10.76 14.63 -25.93
C TYR A 48 -9.95 14.93 -24.67
N TRP A 49 -9.33 16.12 -24.54
CA TRP A 49 -8.47 16.43 -23.40
C TRP A 49 -9.20 16.39 -22.05
N PRO A 50 -10.39 16.99 -21.90
CA PRO A 50 -11.17 16.86 -20.67
C PRO A 50 -11.53 15.41 -20.32
N GLU A 51 -11.90 14.60 -21.30
CA GLU A 51 -12.28 13.19 -21.09
C GLU A 51 -11.09 12.32 -20.68
N PHE A 52 -9.94 12.52 -21.34
CA PHE A 52 -8.69 11.85 -20.98
C PHE A 52 -8.21 12.23 -19.57
N LEU A 53 -8.25 13.53 -19.23
CA LEU A 53 -7.85 13.99 -17.91
C LEU A 53 -8.85 13.53 -16.83
N ALA A 54 -10.16 13.59 -17.09
CA ALA A 54 -11.17 13.11 -16.17
C ALA A 54 -10.96 11.62 -15.84
N SER A 55 -10.85 10.76 -16.86
CA SER A 55 -10.60 9.33 -16.64
C SER A 55 -9.25 9.06 -15.96
N THR A 56 -8.21 9.83 -16.27
CA THR A 56 -6.91 9.74 -15.57
C THR A 56 -7.06 10.09 -14.09
N PHE A 57 -7.73 11.20 -13.77
CA PHE A 57 -7.92 11.65 -12.40
C PHE A 57 -8.89 10.76 -11.61
N GLU A 58 -9.94 10.23 -12.22
CA GLU A 58 -10.84 9.25 -11.60
C GLU A 58 -10.10 7.96 -11.22
N ASN A 59 -9.28 7.43 -12.14
CA ASN A 59 -8.42 6.27 -11.84
C ASN A 59 -7.44 6.58 -10.71
N TRP A 60 -6.81 7.75 -10.71
CA TRP A 60 -5.88 8.11 -9.64
C TRP A 60 -6.61 8.31 -8.32
N GLN A 61 -7.78 8.96 -8.34
CA GLN A 61 -8.57 9.23 -7.15
C GLN A 61 -9.00 7.93 -6.45
N SER A 62 -9.41 6.91 -7.21
CA SER A 62 -9.77 5.60 -6.64
C SER A 62 -8.55 4.87 -6.07
N GLU A 63 -7.42 4.87 -6.79
CA GLU A 63 -6.18 4.22 -6.34
C GLU A 63 -5.59 4.90 -5.09
N TRP A 64 -5.55 6.23 -5.04
CA TRP A 64 -5.12 6.97 -3.84
C TRP A 64 -6.03 6.69 -2.65
N PHE A 65 -7.34 6.69 -2.88
CA PHE A 65 -8.29 6.35 -1.82
C PHE A 65 -8.07 4.92 -1.32
N GLN A 66 -7.87 3.97 -2.22
CA GLN A 66 -7.56 2.58 -1.89
C GLN A 66 -6.28 2.47 -1.06
N LEU A 67 -5.19 3.15 -1.46
CA LEU A 67 -3.92 3.14 -0.73
C LEU A 67 -4.08 3.73 0.68
N VAL A 68 -4.80 4.84 0.82
CA VAL A 68 -5.08 5.46 2.13
C VAL A 68 -5.93 4.52 2.98
N PHE A 69 -6.98 3.94 2.41
CA PHE A 69 -7.86 3.02 3.13
C PHE A 69 -7.11 1.76 3.58
N GLN A 70 -6.30 1.16 2.70
CA GLN A 70 -5.44 0.03 3.03
C GLN A 70 -4.42 0.39 4.11
N ALA A 71 -3.79 1.57 4.04
CA ALA A 71 -2.89 2.03 5.08
C ALA A 71 -3.59 2.18 6.44
N VAL A 72 -4.79 2.76 6.45
CA VAL A 72 -5.62 2.87 7.67
C VAL A 72 -5.98 1.49 8.22
N LEU A 73 -6.41 0.55 7.37
CA LEU A 73 -6.70 -0.83 7.78
C LEU A 73 -5.47 -1.52 8.37
N LEU A 74 -4.31 -1.39 7.73
CA LEU A 74 -3.05 -1.99 8.22
C LEU A 74 -2.62 -1.37 9.54
N LEU A 75 -2.72 -0.05 9.70
CA LEU A 75 -2.40 0.64 10.94
C LEU A 75 -3.39 0.29 12.06
N GLY A 76 -4.68 0.19 11.74
CA GLY A 76 -5.73 -0.25 12.67
C GLY A 76 -5.53 -1.70 13.10
N ALA A 77 -5.29 -2.61 12.15
CA ALA A 77 -4.98 -4.01 12.42
C ALA A 77 -3.72 -4.13 13.27
N LYS A 78 -2.65 -3.39 12.95
CA LYS A 78 -1.43 -3.30 13.76
C LYS A 78 -1.75 -2.92 15.21
N HIS A 79 -2.55 -1.88 15.44
CA HIS A 79 -2.90 -1.44 16.79
C HIS A 79 -3.72 -2.48 17.56
N TRP A 80 -4.68 -3.12 16.88
CA TRP A 80 -5.50 -4.18 17.48
C TRP A 80 -4.67 -5.44 17.80
N ILE A 81 -3.85 -5.89 16.84
CA ILE A 81 -2.98 -7.06 17.00
C ILE A 81 -1.94 -6.82 18.10
N PHE A 82 -1.25 -5.67 18.14
CA PHE A 82 -0.26 -5.42 19.20
C PHE A 82 -0.88 -5.29 20.60
N ARG A 83 -2.11 -4.80 20.71
CA ARG A 83 -2.81 -4.80 21.99
C ARG A 83 -3.12 -6.23 22.45
N VAL A 84 -3.57 -7.09 21.54
CA VAL A 84 -3.80 -8.51 21.81
C VAL A 84 -2.50 -9.24 22.14
N ASP A 85 -1.40 -8.90 21.47
CA ASP A 85 -0.08 -9.49 21.67
C ASP A 85 0.50 -9.15 23.05
N ALA A 86 0.36 -7.89 23.49
CA ALA A 86 0.78 -7.47 24.82
C ALA A 86 0.02 -8.22 25.93
N GLU A 87 -1.32 -8.30 25.84
CA GLU A 87 -2.15 -9.00 26.83
C GLU A 87 -1.85 -10.51 26.88
N ASN A 88 -1.63 -11.14 25.72
CA ASN A 88 -1.27 -12.55 25.66
C ASN A 88 0.13 -12.82 26.25
N THR A 89 1.09 -11.93 26.02
CA THR A 89 2.45 -12.04 26.56
C THR A 89 2.44 -11.95 28.08
N GLU A 90 1.77 -10.95 28.66
CA GLU A 90 1.61 -10.79 30.12
C GLU A 90 0.96 -12.03 30.76
N ARG A 91 -0.04 -12.62 30.09
CA ARG A 91 -0.70 -13.85 30.57
C ARG A 91 0.21 -15.07 30.52
N ILE A 92 1.09 -15.17 29.53
CA ILE A 92 2.06 -16.28 29.44
C ILE A 92 3.13 -16.12 30.53
N GLU A 93 3.65 -14.91 30.72
CA GLU A 93 4.66 -14.59 31.73
C GLU A 93 4.16 -14.94 33.15
N SER A 94 2.96 -14.49 33.52
CA SER A 94 2.37 -14.82 34.84
C SER A 94 2.20 -16.33 35.08
N LYS A 95 1.79 -17.10 34.05
CA LYS A 95 1.69 -18.56 34.16
C LYS A 95 3.05 -19.24 34.30
N VAL A 96 4.06 -18.74 33.58
CA VAL A 96 5.42 -19.26 33.67
C VAL A 96 5.99 -19.00 35.08
N ASP A 97 5.74 -17.81 35.63
CA ASP A 97 6.15 -17.47 36.99
C ASP A 97 5.45 -18.31 38.06
N ASP A 98 4.14 -18.53 37.95
CA ASP A 98 3.39 -19.40 38.86
C ASP A 98 3.94 -20.83 38.86
N LEU A 99 4.22 -21.39 37.68
CA LEU A 99 4.83 -22.72 37.55
C LEU A 99 6.24 -22.75 38.14
N ARG A 100 7.04 -21.71 37.91
CA ARG A 100 8.38 -21.59 38.50
C ARG A 100 8.32 -21.54 40.02
N ASN A 101 7.39 -20.77 40.58
CA ASN A 101 7.20 -20.64 42.02
C ASN A 101 6.75 -21.96 42.67
N TYR A 102 5.97 -22.77 41.95
CA TYR A 102 5.56 -24.09 42.41
C TYR A 102 6.71 -25.13 42.35
N LEU A 103 7.55 -25.06 41.31
CA LEU A 103 8.60 -26.07 41.04
C LEU A 103 9.94 -25.78 41.72
N VAL A 104 10.29 -24.51 41.95
CA VAL A 104 11.61 -24.09 42.46
C VAL A 104 11.46 -23.48 43.87
N PRO A 105 11.94 -24.16 44.93
CA PRO A 105 11.99 -23.61 46.28
C PRO A 105 12.80 -22.30 46.34
N PRO A 106 12.53 -21.41 47.32
CA PRO A 106 13.15 -20.08 47.41
C PRO A 106 14.68 -20.07 47.37
N GLU A 107 15.32 -21.12 47.87
CA GLU A 107 16.77 -21.25 47.98
C GLU A 107 17.47 -21.60 46.65
N GLY A 108 16.72 -22.03 45.62
CA GLY A 108 17.25 -22.40 44.30
C GLY A 108 17.04 -21.36 43.19
N ARG A 109 16.57 -20.16 43.52
CA ARG A 109 16.26 -19.12 42.52
C ARG A 109 17.52 -18.35 42.11
N SER A 110 17.92 -18.48 40.85
CA SER A 110 18.81 -17.51 40.20
C SER A 110 18.05 -16.18 39.97
N PRO A 111 18.74 -15.01 40.02
CA PRO A 111 18.17 -13.72 39.62
C PRO A 111 17.68 -13.79 38.17
N LEU A 112 16.62 -13.07 37.84
CA LEU A 112 16.17 -13.00 36.45
C LEU A 112 17.16 -12.13 35.65
N PRO A 113 17.41 -12.45 34.38
CA PRO A 113 18.20 -11.56 33.54
C PRO A 113 17.39 -10.28 33.28
N GLY A 114 17.72 -9.21 33.98
CA GLY A 114 17.08 -7.89 33.85
C GLY A 114 16.71 -7.18 35.15
N ASP A 115 16.92 -7.82 36.31
CA ASP A 115 16.79 -7.22 37.65
C ASP A 115 17.80 -6.08 37.90
#